data_AF-A0A953WLM8-F1
#
_entry.id   AF-A0A953WLM8-F1
#
_cell.length_a   1.000
_cell.length_b   1.000
_cell.length_c   1.000
_cell.angle_alpha   90.00
_cell.angle_beta   90.00
_cell.angle_gamma   90.00
#
_symmetry.space_group_name_H-M   'P 1'
#
loop_
_entity.id
_entity.type
_entity.pdbx_description
1 polymer ?
#
loop_
_entity_poly.entity_id
_entity_poly.type
_entity_poly.pdbx_seq_one_letter_code
_entity_poly.pdbx_strand_id
1 'polypeptide(L)'
;MSASQTVSYRHVGKCVYCPNPRGLRLTTEHIIPEKLGGKEVLYAASCDDCREKTQKIESHVLSQMLDGARAYLGLRGQKRGAPQRGHAYVRDAENNPRAISIDPAEAPIGAILPHWGPPTILMKPGATWPGRPSLKLYGSETKLAEWMSVYGSYVSGKLRPELFVQMLAKIAHCCTIDAVGIDAFEPYLPPIILGDMSTAPRLIGCHKFEPAQKPGNAYRIEQRSIEIFNVEYFLVIIRLFTYWETPTYWVIAGHPKGPPSPRAFGPLPPRSPES
;
A
#
# COMPACT_ATOMS: atom_id res chain seq x y z
N MET A 1 -12.23 0.57 -28.78
CA MET A 1 -10.87 0.12 -29.09
C MET A 1 -10.01 0.32 -27.86
N SER A 2 -9.68 -0.76 -27.15
CA SER A 2 -8.95 -0.71 -25.87
C SER A 2 -7.47 -0.51 -26.15
N ALA A 3 -6.91 0.59 -25.64
CA ALA A 3 -5.47 0.83 -25.68
C ALA A 3 -4.76 -0.27 -24.88
N SER A 4 -3.91 -1.03 -25.56
CA SER A 4 -2.98 -1.97 -24.96
C SER A 4 -2.11 -1.23 -23.94
N GLN A 5 -2.38 -1.43 -22.64
CA GLN A 5 -1.49 -0.98 -21.58
C GLN A 5 -0.18 -1.75 -21.70
N THR A 6 0.85 -1.10 -22.24
CA THR A 6 2.22 -1.59 -22.28
C THR A 6 2.71 -1.75 -20.83
N VAL A 7 3.05 -2.98 -20.44
CA VAL A 7 3.67 -3.26 -19.14
C VAL A 7 5.08 -2.66 -19.17
N SER A 8 5.38 -1.74 -18.26
CA SER A 8 6.74 -1.24 -18.05
C SER A 8 7.59 -2.33 -17.42
N TYR A 9 8.76 -2.59 -18.01
CA TYR A 9 9.70 -3.61 -17.58
C TYR A 9 11.05 -2.96 -17.32
N ARG A 10 11.38 -2.71 -16.05
CA ARG A 10 12.70 -2.17 -15.67
C ARG A 10 13.59 -3.27 -15.12
N HIS A 11 14.72 -3.52 -15.78
CA HIS A 11 15.76 -4.42 -15.27
C HIS A 11 16.68 -3.66 -14.30
N VAL A 12 16.85 -4.18 -13.07
CA VAL A 12 17.61 -3.51 -12.00
C VAL A 12 19.02 -4.08 -11.85
N GLY A 13 19.16 -5.42 -11.86
CA GLY A 13 20.45 -6.11 -11.76
C GLY A 13 21.09 -6.12 -10.37
N LYS A 14 20.37 -5.68 -9.32
CA LYS A 14 20.79 -5.78 -7.92
C LYS A 14 19.57 -5.78 -7.00
N CYS A 15 19.75 -6.23 -5.76
CA CYS A 15 18.68 -6.18 -4.76
C CYS A 15 18.36 -4.72 -4.42
N VAL A 16 17.09 -4.35 -4.56
CA VAL A 16 16.59 -3.00 -4.27
C VAL A 16 16.43 -2.72 -2.78
N TYR A 17 16.50 -3.75 -1.93
CA TYR A 17 16.20 -3.65 -0.50
C TYR A 17 17.43 -3.78 0.41
N CYS A 18 18.48 -4.49 -0.02
CA CYS A 18 19.64 -4.72 0.84
C CYS A 18 20.95 -4.59 0.07
N PRO A 19 22.02 -4.07 0.70
CA PRO A 19 23.33 -3.95 0.06
C PRO A 19 24.06 -5.31 -0.06
N ASN A 20 23.75 -6.27 0.82
CA ASN A 20 24.47 -7.53 0.93
C ASN A 20 23.52 -8.73 0.72
N PRO A 21 23.17 -9.05 -0.53
CA PRO A 21 22.28 -10.18 -0.81
C PRO A 21 22.95 -11.51 -0.43
N ARG A 22 22.21 -12.39 0.25
CA ARG A 22 22.61 -13.80 0.36
C ARG A 22 22.13 -14.52 -0.89
N GLY A 23 23.07 -15.07 -1.64
CA GLY A 23 22.81 -15.72 -2.93
C GLY A 23 22.89 -14.78 -4.13
N LEU A 24 23.21 -15.35 -5.29
CA LEU A 24 23.41 -14.63 -6.55
C LEU A 24 22.11 -14.49 -7.37
N ARG A 25 21.04 -15.19 -6.99
CA ARG A 25 19.79 -15.18 -7.73
C ARG A 25 18.99 -13.93 -7.38
N LEU A 26 18.70 -13.15 -8.42
CA LEU A 26 17.78 -12.03 -8.35
C LEU A 26 16.42 -12.43 -8.93
N THR A 27 15.36 -11.98 -8.27
CA THR A 27 13.97 -12.30 -8.60
C THR A 27 13.24 -11.07 -9.08
N THR A 28 12.11 -11.29 -9.74
CA THR A 28 11.19 -10.24 -10.17
C THR A 28 10.38 -9.75 -8.98
N GLU A 29 10.26 -8.44 -8.85
CA GLU A 29 9.51 -7.77 -7.81
C GLU A 29 8.34 -7.02 -8.43
N HIS A 30 7.11 -7.31 -8.03
CA HIS A 30 5.98 -6.49 -8.44
C HIS A 30 6.07 -5.10 -7.79
N ILE A 31 5.63 -4.02 -8.44
CA ILE A 31 5.57 -2.71 -7.77
C ILE A 31 4.36 -2.72 -6.81
N ILE A 32 3.16 -2.83 -7.39
CA ILE A 32 1.92 -3.13 -6.67
C ILE A 32 1.76 -4.65 -6.58
N PRO A 33 1.41 -5.22 -5.42
CA PRO A 33 1.12 -6.64 -5.32
C PRO A 33 0.14 -7.10 -6.41
N GLU A 34 0.46 -8.17 -7.14
CA GLU A 34 -0.37 -8.72 -8.23
C GLU A 34 -1.83 -8.95 -7.77
N LYS A 35 -1.99 -9.39 -6.52
CA LYS A 35 -3.28 -9.62 -5.86
C LYS A 35 -4.14 -8.37 -5.66
N LEU A 36 -3.59 -7.16 -5.84
CA LEU A 36 -4.31 -5.89 -5.89
C LEU A 36 -4.56 -5.40 -7.32
N GLY A 37 -4.22 -6.22 -8.33
CA GLY A 37 -4.32 -5.88 -9.75
C GLY A 37 -3.08 -5.22 -10.34
N GLY A 38 -1.96 -5.18 -9.59
CA GLY A 38 -0.68 -4.67 -10.08
C GLY A 38 -0.13 -5.51 -11.22
N LYS A 39 0.44 -4.85 -12.24
CA LYS A 39 1.01 -5.52 -13.42
C LYS A 39 2.48 -5.17 -13.66
N GLU A 40 2.90 -4.05 -13.10
CA GLU A 40 4.22 -3.47 -13.25
C GLU A 40 5.23 -4.23 -12.37
N VAL A 41 6.40 -4.53 -12.94
CA VAL A 41 7.43 -5.33 -12.29
C VAL A 41 8.83 -4.74 -12.51
N LEU A 42 9.67 -4.91 -11.50
CA LEU A 42 11.12 -4.72 -11.57
C LEU A 42 11.78 -6.09 -11.75
N TYR A 43 12.55 -6.28 -12.83
CA TYR A 43 13.29 -7.52 -13.08
C TYR A 43 14.64 -7.51 -12.38
N ALA A 44 15.06 -8.70 -11.93
CA ALA A 44 16.32 -8.90 -11.23
C ALA A 44 16.50 -7.87 -10.10
N ALA A 45 15.48 -7.73 -9.24
CA ALA A 45 15.31 -6.62 -8.32
C ALA A 45 15.35 -7.02 -6.84
N SER A 46 15.12 -8.28 -6.48
CA SER A 46 15.19 -8.72 -5.08
C SER A 46 15.99 -10.00 -4.94
N CYS A 47 16.79 -10.13 -3.89
CA CYS A 47 17.40 -11.42 -3.53
C CYS A 47 16.35 -12.34 -2.88
N ASP A 48 16.63 -13.63 -2.81
CA ASP A 48 15.69 -14.62 -2.27
C ASP A 48 15.25 -14.29 -0.81
N ASP A 49 16.18 -13.84 0.04
CA ASP A 49 15.89 -13.45 1.42
C ASP A 49 14.89 -12.28 1.50
N CYS A 50 15.12 -11.24 0.68
CA CYS A 50 14.24 -10.08 0.69
C CYS A 50 12.89 -10.41 0.05
N ARG A 51 12.87 -11.22 -1.02
CA ARG A 51 11.64 -11.73 -1.63
C ARG A 51 10.80 -12.49 -0.60
N GLU A 52 11.41 -13.36 0.20
CA GLU A 52 10.67 -14.12 1.20
C GLU A 52 10.06 -13.21 2.26
N LYS A 53 10.80 -12.19 2.72
CA LYS A 53 10.31 -11.19 3.67
C LYS A 53 9.14 -10.39 3.08
N THR A 54 9.30 -9.82 1.88
CA THR A 54 8.23 -9.03 1.24
C THR A 54 7.01 -9.89 0.94
N GLN A 55 7.20 -11.13 0.48
CA GLN A 55 6.10 -12.07 0.26
C GLN A 55 5.32 -12.36 1.53
N LYS A 56 5.99 -12.54 2.68
CA LYS A 56 5.32 -12.74 3.99
C LYS A 56 4.52 -11.50 4.40
N ILE A 57 5.10 -10.31 4.24
CA ILE A 57 4.44 -9.02 4.52
C ILE A 57 3.16 -8.88 3.68
N GLU A 58 3.29 -9.01 2.35
CA GLU A 58 2.17 -8.88 1.42
C GLU A 58 1.11 -9.94 1.67
N SER A 59 1.50 -11.21 1.83
CA SER A 59 0.55 -12.30 2.06
C SER A 59 -0.27 -12.08 3.32
N HIS A 60 0.34 -11.56 4.38
CA HIS A 60 -0.37 -11.22 5.61
C HIS A 60 -1.37 -10.09 5.37
N VAL A 61 -0.93 -8.94 4.84
CA VAL A 61 -1.81 -7.79 4.61
C VAL A 61 -2.97 -8.15 3.68
N LEU A 62 -2.68 -8.84 2.59
CA LEU A 62 -3.65 -9.21 1.57
C LEU A 62 -4.69 -10.23 2.03
N SER A 63 -4.37 -11.08 3.00
CA SER A 63 -5.28 -12.11 3.53
C SER A 63 -5.99 -11.69 4.83
N GLN A 64 -5.34 -10.90 5.68
CA GLN A 64 -5.86 -10.56 7.01
C GLN A 64 -6.55 -9.19 7.05
N MET A 65 -6.21 -8.28 6.14
CA MET A 65 -6.71 -6.91 6.15
C MET A 65 -7.53 -6.55 4.91
N LEU A 66 -7.15 -7.11 3.74
CA LEU A 66 -7.68 -6.68 2.45
C LEU A 66 -8.49 -7.75 1.70
N ASP A 67 -8.69 -8.93 2.27
CA ASP A 67 -9.26 -10.07 1.55
C ASP A 67 -10.72 -9.84 1.14
N GLY A 68 -11.56 -9.34 2.06
CA GLY A 68 -12.96 -9.02 1.78
C GLY A 68 -13.12 -8.01 0.63
N ALA A 69 -12.35 -6.93 0.66
CA ALA A 69 -12.33 -5.95 -0.41
C ALA A 69 -11.87 -6.51 -1.76
N ARG A 70 -10.81 -7.34 -1.75
CA ARG A 70 -10.28 -7.96 -2.95
C ARG A 70 -11.26 -8.96 -3.57
N ALA A 71 -11.93 -9.77 -2.73
CA ALA A 71 -12.96 -10.70 -3.15
C ALA A 71 -14.12 -9.96 -3.84
N TYR A 72 -14.61 -8.88 -3.23
CA TYR A 72 -15.69 -8.07 -3.77
C TYR A 72 -15.36 -7.42 -5.12
N LEU A 73 -14.16 -6.84 -5.23
CA LEU A 73 -13.73 -6.14 -6.45
C LEU A 73 -13.22 -7.09 -7.54
N GLY A 74 -13.29 -8.40 -7.33
CA GLY A 74 -12.80 -9.40 -8.28
C GLY A 74 -11.27 -9.37 -8.45
N LEU A 75 -10.52 -8.83 -7.49
CA LEU A 75 -9.06 -8.71 -7.50
C LEU A 75 -8.43 -10.05 -7.09
N ARG A 76 -8.45 -11.01 -8.02
CA ARG A 76 -7.83 -12.32 -7.87
C ARG A 76 -6.53 -12.39 -8.68
N GLY A 77 -5.49 -13.01 -8.11
CA GLY A 77 -4.24 -13.28 -8.84
C GLY A 77 -4.44 -14.32 -9.94
N GLN A 78 -3.44 -14.53 -10.81
CA GLN A 78 -3.57 -15.35 -12.03
C GLN A 78 -3.94 -16.83 -11.81
N LYS A 79 -3.72 -17.41 -10.62
CA LYS A 79 -4.12 -18.80 -10.34
C LYS A 79 -5.63 -18.91 -10.15
N ARG A 80 -6.32 -19.30 -11.23
CA ARG A 80 -7.74 -19.67 -11.29
C ARG A 80 -7.99 -20.98 -10.53
N GLY A 81 -8.19 -20.88 -9.22
CA GLY A 81 -8.86 -21.91 -8.42
C GLY A 81 -10.34 -21.57 -8.26
N ALA A 82 -11.17 -22.58 -7.96
CA ALA A 82 -12.55 -22.37 -7.53
C ALA A 82 -12.61 -21.33 -6.39
N PRO A 83 -13.66 -20.50 -6.31
CA PRO A 83 -13.81 -19.56 -5.19
C PRO A 83 -13.76 -20.35 -3.88
N GLN A 84 -12.66 -20.25 -3.14
CA GLN A 84 -12.59 -20.82 -1.81
C GLN A 84 -13.54 -20.03 -0.93
N ARG A 85 -14.32 -20.72 -0.10
CA ARG A 85 -15.12 -20.10 0.95
C ARG A 85 -14.19 -19.22 1.78
N GLY A 86 -14.55 -17.94 1.92
CA GLY A 86 -13.80 -17.01 2.75
C GLY A 86 -14.02 -17.35 4.22
N HIS A 87 -13.15 -16.84 5.07
CA HIS A 87 -13.36 -16.84 6.52
C HIS A 87 -13.51 -15.40 6.98
N ALA A 88 -14.57 -15.09 7.72
CA ALA A 88 -14.57 -13.90 8.58
C ALA A 88 -14.66 -14.35 10.03
N TYR A 89 -14.24 -13.45 10.91
CA TYR A 89 -14.41 -13.64 12.33
C TYR A 89 -15.61 -12.80 12.79
N VAL A 90 -16.45 -13.41 13.60
CA VAL A 90 -17.58 -12.74 14.28
C VAL A 90 -17.43 -12.97 15.78
N ARG A 91 -18.10 -12.16 16.59
CA ARG A 91 -18.19 -12.37 18.03
C ARG A 91 -19.37 -13.30 18.32
N ASP A 92 -19.15 -14.31 19.13
CA ASP A 92 -20.25 -15.11 19.68
C ASP A 92 -20.96 -14.38 20.83
N ALA A 93 -21.96 -15.04 21.43
CA ALA A 93 -22.74 -14.49 22.55
C ALA A 93 -21.89 -14.18 23.79
N GLU A 94 -20.72 -14.81 23.92
CA GLU A 94 -19.75 -14.62 25.01
C GLU A 94 -18.64 -13.63 24.63
N ASN A 95 -18.78 -12.93 23.50
CA ASN A 95 -17.84 -11.96 22.97
C ASN A 95 -16.48 -12.55 22.51
N ASN A 96 -16.39 -13.86 22.29
CA ASN A 96 -15.19 -14.52 21.78
C ASN A 96 -15.15 -14.48 20.24
N PRO A 97 -13.97 -14.31 19.61
CA PRO A 97 -13.84 -14.35 18.16
C PRO A 97 -14.00 -15.79 17.65
N ARG A 98 -14.98 -15.99 16.76
CA ARG A 98 -15.28 -17.25 16.09
C ARG A 98 -15.12 -17.09 14.59
N ALA A 99 -14.34 -17.97 13.95
CA ALA A 99 -14.27 -18.04 12.50
C ALA A 99 -15.57 -18.65 11.96
N ILE A 100 -16.16 -18.01 10.96
CA ILE A 100 -17.28 -18.53 10.19
C ILE A 100 -16.86 -18.69 8.72
N SER A 101 -17.32 -19.77 8.09
CA SER A 101 -17.16 -19.97 6.66
C SER A 101 -18.22 -19.15 5.94
N ILE A 102 -17.81 -18.35 4.96
CA ILE A 102 -18.70 -17.42 4.26
C ILE A 102 -18.60 -17.66 2.76
N ASP A 103 -19.74 -17.62 2.09
CA ASP A 103 -19.75 -17.48 0.64
C ASP A 103 -19.11 -16.14 0.26
N PRO A 104 -18.12 -16.07 -0.65
CA PRO A 104 -17.56 -14.80 -1.10
C PRO A 104 -18.59 -13.73 -1.53
N ALA A 105 -19.80 -14.12 -1.95
CA ALA A 105 -20.91 -13.20 -2.24
C ALA A 105 -21.57 -12.59 -0.99
N GLU A 106 -21.45 -13.23 0.17
CA GLU A 106 -22.01 -12.83 1.46
C GLU A 106 -20.97 -12.18 2.39
N ALA A 107 -19.69 -12.27 2.05
CA ALA A 107 -18.61 -11.70 2.87
C ALA A 107 -18.83 -10.19 3.09
N PRO A 108 -18.51 -9.66 4.28
CA PRO A 108 -18.60 -8.23 4.53
C PRO A 108 -17.66 -7.52 3.57
N ILE A 109 -18.25 -6.73 2.70
CA ILE A 109 -17.55 -6.08 1.60
C ILE A 109 -16.80 -4.89 2.17
N GLY A 110 -15.55 -5.08 2.53
CA GLY A 110 -14.69 -3.97 2.88
C GLY A 110 -13.23 -4.27 3.15
N ALA A 111 -12.43 -3.21 3.22
CA ALA A 111 -11.03 -3.21 3.61
C ALA A 111 -10.91 -2.53 4.97
N ILE A 112 -10.12 -3.12 5.88
CA ILE A 112 -9.71 -2.38 7.08
C ILE A 112 -8.40 -1.70 6.78
N LEU A 113 -8.46 -0.38 6.67
CA LEU A 113 -7.30 0.44 6.35
C LEU A 113 -6.89 1.27 7.58
N PRO A 114 -5.62 1.17 7.99
CA PRO A 114 -5.05 2.08 8.97
C PRO A 114 -5.04 3.53 8.47
N HIS A 115 -5.34 4.45 9.37
CA HIS A 115 -5.28 5.89 9.15
C HIS A 115 -4.41 6.55 10.22
N TRP A 116 -3.45 7.36 9.79
CA TRP A 116 -2.56 8.15 10.64
C TRP A 116 -2.65 9.63 10.26
N GLY A 117 -1.96 10.51 11.00
CA GLY A 117 -1.69 11.86 10.53
C GLY A 117 -0.72 11.90 9.34
N PRO A 118 -0.43 13.09 8.79
CA PRO A 118 0.58 13.27 7.76
C PRO A 118 1.99 12.85 8.23
N PRO A 119 2.89 12.40 7.33
CA PRO A 119 4.30 12.17 7.66
C PRO A 119 4.91 13.33 8.46
N THR A 120 5.58 13.06 9.58
CA THR A 120 6.03 14.17 10.46
C THR A 120 7.06 15.10 9.80
N ILE A 121 7.77 14.64 8.75
CA ILE A 121 8.67 15.50 7.96
C ILE A 121 7.93 16.65 7.25
N LEU A 122 6.62 16.52 7.03
CA LEU A 122 5.76 17.53 6.41
C LEU A 122 5.05 18.41 7.44
N MET A 123 5.23 18.12 8.72
CA MET A 123 4.59 18.82 9.81
C MET A 123 5.55 19.87 10.38
N LYS A 124 5.00 20.78 11.20
CA LYS A 124 5.83 21.71 11.98
C LYS A 124 6.75 20.91 12.92
N PRO A 125 8.01 21.36 13.13
CA PRO A 125 8.91 20.75 14.10
C PRO A 125 8.23 20.56 15.47
N GLY A 126 8.38 19.38 16.06
CA GLY A 126 7.73 19.03 17.34
C GLY A 126 6.34 18.39 17.22
N ALA A 127 5.78 18.27 16.00
CA ALA A 127 4.56 17.52 15.80
C ALA A 127 4.74 16.04 16.16
N THR A 128 3.81 15.50 16.95
CA THR A 128 3.85 14.11 17.40
C THR A 128 3.05 13.21 16.46
N TRP A 129 3.61 12.03 16.19
CA TRP A 129 2.87 10.95 15.56
C TRP A 129 1.93 10.33 16.60
N PRO A 130 0.63 10.10 16.31
CA PRO A 130 -0.30 9.55 17.30
C PRO A 130 0.01 8.12 17.75
N GLY A 131 1.06 7.48 17.22
CA GLY A 131 1.57 6.17 17.63
C GLY A 131 0.69 4.99 17.20
N ARG A 132 -0.64 5.12 17.35
CA ARG A 132 -1.63 4.13 16.93
C ARG A 132 -2.48 4.68 15.77
N PRO A 133 -2.71 3.89 14.71
CA PRO A 133 -3.66 4.28 13.67
C PRO A 133 -5.09 4.18 14.17
N SER A 134 -5.96 5.03 13.62
CA SER A 134 -7.38 4.75 13.57
C SER A 134 -7.63 3.67 12.52
N LEU A 135 -8.41 2.65 12.86
CA LEU A 135 -8.79 1.58 11.95
C LEU A 135 -10.23 1.83 11.51
N LYS A 136 -10.48 1.91 10.20
CA LYS A 136 -11.83 2.05 9.65
C LYS A 136 -12.05 0.97 8.60
N LEU A 137 -13.26 0.42 8.60
CA LEU A 137 -13.74 -0.48 7.57
C LEU A 137 -14.32 0.37 6.43
N TYR A 138 -13.81 0.18 5.22
CA TYR A 138 -14.25 0.88 4.00
C TYR A 138 -14.91 -0.12 3.08
N GLY A 139 -16.12 0.15 2.61
CA GLY A 139 -16.93 -0.89 2.01
C GLY A 139 -18.25 -0.44 1.42
N SER A 140 -19.07 -1.40 1.01
CA SER A 140 -20.49 -1.15 0.69
C SER A 140 -21.27 -0.97 1.99
N GLU A 141 -21.84 0.22 2.20
CA GLU A 141 -22.62 0.52 3.40
C GLU A 141 -23.83 -0.42 3.55
N THR A 142 -24.55 -0.67 2.44
CA THR A 142 -25.70 -1.59 2.42
C THR A 142 -25.31 -2.99 2.86
N LYS A 143 -24.25 -3.55 2.27
CA LYS A 143 -23.78 -4.90 2.59
C LYS A 143 -23.20 -4.99 4.00
N LEU A 144 -22.57 -3.94 4.48
CA LEU A 144 -22.11 -3.86 5.86
C LEU A 144 -23.29 -3.81 6.84
N ALA A 145 -24.34 -3.05 6.53
CA ALA A 145 -25.56 -3.02 7.34
C ALA A 145 -26.27 -4.38 7.38
N GLU A 146 -26.41 -5.03 6.21
CA GLU A 146 -26.91 -6.42 6.10
C GLU A 146 -26.08 -7.37 6.99
N TRP A 147 -24.75 -7.32 6.87
CA TRP A 147 -23.84 -8.13 7.69
C TRP A 147 -24.05 -7.91 9.19
N MET A 148 -24.08 -6.64 9.61
CA MET A 148 -24.26 -6.27 11.00
C MET A 148 -25.63 -6.67 11.54
N SER A 149 -26.67 -6.70 10.70
CA SER A 149 -28.01 -7.17 11.12
C SER A 149 -28.07 -8.67 11.41
N VAL A 150 -27.25 -9.47 10.71
CA VAL A 150 -27.23 -10.93 10.85
C VAL A 150 -26.26 -11.37 11.94
N TYR A 151 -25.06 -10.80 11.95
CA TYR A 151 -23.96 -11.28 12.79
C TYR A 151 -23.63 -10.36 13.97
N GLY A 152 -24.22 -9.16 14.04
CA GLY A 152 -24.01 -8.17 15.10
C GLY A 152 -22.58 -7.62 15.21
N SER A 153 -21.62 -8.17 14.46
CA SER A 153 -20.21 -7.86 14.57
C SER A 153 -19.42 -8.27 13.33
N TYR A 154 -18.29 -7.59 13.13
CA TYR A 154 -17.24 -8.02 12.21
C TYR A 154 -15.90 -7.91 12.93
N VAL A 155 -15.15 -9.00 12.92
CA VAL A 155 -13.79 -9.06 13.44
C VAL A 155 -12.88 -9.33 12.25
N SER A 156 -11.97 -8.40 12.02
CA SER A 156 -10.87 -8.62 11.08
C SER A 156 -10.02 -9.81 11.51
N GLY A 157 -9.30 -10.41 10.55
CA GLY A 157 -8.12 -11.20 10.89
C GLY A 157 -7.11 -10.39 11.72
N LYS A 158 -6.00 -11.03 12.12
CA LYS A 158 -4.99 -10.41 12.99
C LYS A 158 -4.42 -9.15 12.34
N LEU A 159 -4.87 -7.97 12.77
CA LEU A 159 -4.46 -6.68 12.22
C LEU A 159 -3.02 -6.40 12.62
N ARG A 160 -2.18 -6.10 11.63
CA ARG A 160 -0.77 -5.73 11.80
C ARG A 160 -0.48 -4.45 11.01
N PRO A 161 -0.83 -3.27 11.56
CA PRO A 161 -0.64 -2.01 10.86
C PRO A 161 0.80 -1.76 10.41
N GLU A 162 1.78 -2.26 11.15
CA GLU A 162 3.19 -2.23 10.79
C GLU A 162 3.47 -2.95 9.47
N LEU A 163 2.87 -4.13 9.23
CA LEU A 163 3.05 -4.86 7.97
C LEU A 163 2.39 -4.10 6.81
N PHE A 164 1.30 -3.38 7.09
CA PHE A 164 0.68 -2.49 6.11
C PHE A 164 1.59 -1.31 5.75
N VAL A 165 2.25 -0.69 6.73
CA VAL A 165 3.27 0.35 6.50
C VAL A 165 4.43 -0.19 5.66
N GLN A 166 4.91 -1.40 5.94
CA GLN A 166 5.97 -2.03 5.14
C GLN A 166 5.54 -2.27 3.69
N MET A 167 4.29 -2.68 3.46
CA MET A 167 3.74 -2.83 2.12
C MET A 167 3.68 -1.48 1.38
N LEU A 168 3.23 -0.40 2.04
CA LEU A 168 3.24 0.96 1.46
C LEU A 168 4.67 1.42 1.13
N ALA A 169 5.61 1.20 2.05
CA ALA A 169 7.03 1.51 1.85
C ALA A 169 7.59 0.77 0.62
N LYS A 170 7.27 -0.51 0.50
CA LYS A 170 7.69 -1.32 -0.65
C LYS A 170 7.11 -0.78 -1.96
N ILE A 171 5.81 -0.47 -1.99
CA ILE A 171 5.15 0.09 -3.19
C ILE A 171 5.84 1.39 -3.60
N ALA A 172 6.03 2.32 -2.67
CA ALA A 172 6.64 3.61 -2.94
C ALA A 172 8.09 3.48 -3.43
N HIS A 173 8.89 2.65 -2.76
CA HIS A 173 10.29 2.41 -3.14
C HIS A 173 10.41 1.84 -4.56
N CYS A 174 9.61 0.82 -4.88
CA CYS A 174 9.61 0.22 -6.21
C CYS A 174 9.09 1.19 -7.28
N CYS A 175 8.08 2.01 -6.98
CA CYS A 175 7.58 3.05 -7.88
C CYS A 175 8.65 4.09 -8.19
N THR A 176 9.41 4.53 -7.17
CA THR A 176 10.51 5.49 -7.37
C THR A 176 11.64 4.89 -8.20
N ILE A 177 12.00 3.63 -7.98
CA ILE A 177 12.98 2.94 -8.82
C ILE A 177 12.50 2.80 -10.26
N ASP A 178 11.23 2.49 -10.49
CA ASP A 178 10.66 2.40 -11.83
C ASP A 178 10.66 3.77 -12.55
N ALA A 179 10.42 4.84 -11.82
CA ALA A 179 10.40 6.20 -12.37
C ALA A 179 11.81 6.73 -12.68
N VAL A 180 12.74 6.67 -11.71
CA VAL A 180 14.04 7.37 -11.80
C VAL A 180 15.26 6.45 -11.85
N GLY A 181 15.10 5.17 -11.53
CA GLY A 181 16.21 4.22 -11.42
C GLY A 181 16.83 4.17 -10.02
N ILE A 182 17.37 3.01 -9.66
CA ILE A 182 17.91 2.73 -8.32
C ILE A 182 19.12 3.60 -7.93
N ASP A 183 19.89 4.08 -8.90
CA ASP A 183 21.10 4.87 -8.66
C ASP A 183 20.86 6.39 -8.71
N ALA A 184 19.64 6.83 -9.05
CA ALA A 184 19.30 8.24 -9.20
C ALA A 184 18.93 8.93 -7.87
N PHE A 185 18.80 8.18 -6.77
CA PHE A 185 18.35 8.72 -5.49
C PHE A 185 18.96 7.97 -4.30
N GLU A 186 18.89 8.59 -3.14
CA GLU A 186 19.22 7.97 -1.85
C GLU A 186 17.94 7.48 -1.18
N PRO A 187 17.74 6.14 -1.06
CA PRO A 187 16.48 5.58 -0.60
C PRO A 187 16.36 5.54 0.92
N TYR A 188 15.21 5.93 1.45
CA TYR A 188 14.94 5.94 2.90
C TYR A 188 14.09 4.76 3.39
N LEU A 189 13.39 4.09 2.48
CA LEU A 189 12.40 3.06 2.79
C LEU A 189 12.95 1.64 3.05
N PRO A 190 14.14 1.22 2.55
CA PRO A 190 14.62 -0.14 2.78
C PRO A 190 14.65 -0.60 4.25
N PRO A 191 15.09 0.22 5.25
CA PRO A 191 15.01 -0.18 6.66
C PRO A 191 13.59 -0.54 7.10
N ILE A 192 12.59 0.27 6.73
CA ILE A 192 11.17 0.02 7.06
C ILE A 192 10.71 -1.28 6.41
N ILE A 193 10.98 -1.45 5.11
CA ILE A 193 10.60 -2.67 4.36
C ILE A 193 11.19 -3.93 5.02
N LEU A 194 12.39 -3.82 5.60
CA LEU A 194 13.08 -4.92 6.26
C LEU A 194 12.76 -5.10 7.76
N GLY A 195 11.93 -4.22 8.35
CA GLY A 195 11.37 -4.39 9.69
C GLY A 195 11.71 -3.29 10.70
N ASP A 196 12.58 -2.34 10.35
CA ASP A 196 12.91 -1.23 11.23
C ASP A 196 11.90 -0.09 11.08
N MET A 197 11.00 0.02 12.06
CA MET A 197 9.92 1.01 12.07
C MET A 197 10.33 2.37 12.65
N SER A 198 11.59 2.55 13.07
CA SER A 198 12.06 3.76 13.77
C SER A 198 11.81 5.06 12.99
N THR A 199 11.94 5.02 11.67
CA THR A 199 11.76 6.19 10.79
C THR A 199 10.39 6.27 10.13
N ALA A 200 9.54 5.25 10.29
CA ALA A 200 8.25 5.17 9.59
C ALA A 200 7.32 6.37 9.88
N PRO A 201 7.14 6.84 11.13
CA PRO A 201 6.35 8.04 11.42
C PRO A 201 6.81 9.29 10.68
N ARG A 202 8.12 9.39 10.43
CA ARG A 202 8.70 10.53 9.71
C ARG A 202 8.39 10.49 8.23
N LEU A 203 8.28 9.30 7.64
CA LEU A 203 8.31 9.10 6.19
C LEU A 203 6.96 8.69 5.59
N ILE A 204 6.06 8.07 6.35
CA ILE A 204 4.83 7.46 5.83
C ILE A 204 3.65 7.93 6.66
N GLY A 205 2.57 8.42 6.03
CA GLY A 205 1.34 8.85 6.71
C GLY A 205 0.16 9.09 5.79
N CYS A 206 -0.93 9.64 6.32
CA CYS A 206 -2.11 9.97 5.52
C CYS A 206 -2.26 11.47 5.36
N HIS A 207 -2.69 11.92 4.19
CA HIS A 207 -2.94 13.35 3.96
C HIS A 207 -4.42 13.70 4.00
N LYS A 208 -5.22 13.04 3.15
CA LYS A 208 -6.66 13.28 3.06
C LYS A 208 -7.42 12.01 2.71
N PHE A 209 -8.71 12.04 3.04
CA PHE A 209 -9.69 11.17 2.42
C PHE A 209 -10.09 11.74 1.08
N GLU A 210 -10.26 10.87 0.10
CA GLU A 210 -10.76 11.30 -1.19
C GLU A 210 -12.06 10.58 -1.51
N PRO A 211 -13.06 11.28 -2.08
CA PRO A 211 -14.33 10.68 -2.48
C PRO A 211 -14.13 9.48 -3.40
N ALA A 212 -15.08 8.53 -3.35
CA ALA A 212 -15.14 7.39 -4.24
C ALA A 212 -15.07 7.84 -5.71
N GLN A 213 -14.22 7.18 -6.50
CA GLN A 213 -14.05 7.43 -7.93
C GLN A 213 -14.61 6.25 -8.73
N LYS A 214 -15.60 6.51 -9.59
CA LYS A 214 -16.15 5.55 -10.55
C LYS A 214 -16.35 6.24 -11.92
N PRO A 215 -15.99 5.60 -13.05
CA PRO A 215 -15.21 4.37 -13.19
C PRO A 215 -13.70 4.61 -12.93
N GLY A 216 -12.90 3.55 -12.73
CA GLY A 216 -11.45 3.70 -12.50
C GLY A 216 -10.73 2.40 -12.17
N ASN A 217 -9.42 2.49 -11.88
CA ASN A 217 -8.59 1.38 -11.39
C ASN A 217 -8.76 1.20 -9.87
N ALA A 218 -8.58 -0.01 -9.35
CA ALA A 218 -8.68 -0.31 -7.93
C ALA A 218 -7.66 0.44 -7.05
N TYR A 219 -6.60 0.99 -7.63
CA TYR A 219 -5.59 1.78 -6.94
C TYR A 219 -5.20 2.99 -7.79
N ARG A 220 -4.59 3.98 -7.14
CA ARG A 220 -3.91 5.11 -7.78
C ARG A 220 -2.55 5.29 -7.13
N ILE A 221 -1.52 5.46 -7.96
CA ILE A 221 -0.18 5.85 -7.52
C ILE A 221 0.17 7.13 -8.27
N GLU A 222 0.77 8.07 -7.56
CA GLU A 222 1.33 9.27 -8.15
C GLU A 222 2.69 9.55 -7.51
N GLN A 223 3.68 9.90 -8.31
CA GLN A 223 4.99 10.34 -7.81
C GLN A 223 5.18 11.83 -8.10
N ARG A 224 5.69 12.56 -7.11
CA ARG A 224 6.00 13.99 -7.21
C ARG A 224 7.37 14.28 -6.61
N SER A 225 8.00 15.34 -7.10
CA SER A 225 9.03 16.04 -6.35
C SER A 225 8.38 17.07 -5.44
N ILE A 226 8.82 17.12 -4.19
CA ILE A 226 8.43 18.15 -3.24
C ILE A 226 9.68 18.73 -2.59
N GLU A 227 9.62 20.00 -2.17
CA GLU A 227 10.70 20.64 -1.44
C GLU A 227 10.29 20.82 0.02
N ILE A 228 11.15 20.37 0.93
CA ILE A 228 10.97 20.55 2.38
C ILE A 228 12.29 21.09 2.93
N PHE A 229 12.26 22.29 3.54
CA PHE A 229 13.45 22.97 4.08
C PHE A 229 14.64 23.00 3.08
N ASN A 230 14.38 23.40 1.83
CA ASN A 230 15.36 23.48 0.72
C ASN A 230 15.98 22.14 0.30
N VAL A 231 15.35 21.02 0.65
CA VAL A 231 15.74 19.68 0.19
C VAL A 231 14.62 19.12 -0.66
N GLU A 232 14.96 18.68 -1.87
CA GLU A 232 14.04 17.98 -2.76
C GLU A 232 13.86 16.51 -2.33
N TYR A 233 12.62 16.04 -2.30
CA TYR A 233 12.25 14.67 -1.97
C TYR A 233 11.32 14.09 -3.02
N PHE A 234 11.43 12.78 -3.23
CA PHE A 234 10.44 12.00 -3.96
C PHE A 234 9.30 11.60 -3.01
N LEU A 235 8.12 12.18 -3.25
CA LEU A 235 6.86 11.82 -2.60
C LEU A 235 6.10 10.85 -3.50
N VAL A 236 5.73 9.70 -2.96
CA VAL A 236 4.78 8.78 -3.58
C VAL A 236 3.45 8.83 -2.84
N ILE A 237 2.39 9.13 -3.59
CA ILE A 237 1.02 9.17 -3.11
C ILE A 237 0.34 7.88 -3.54
N ILE A 238 -0.08 7.08 -2.56
CA ILE A 238 -0.72 5.78 -2.77
C ILE A 238 -2.17 5.86 -2.30
N ARG A 239 -3.12 5.49 -3.15
CA ARG A 239 -4.52 5.31 -2.78
C ARG A 239 -4.97 3.91 -3.18
N LEU A 240 -5.44 3.13 -2.21
CA LEU A 240 -5.99 1.80 -2.43
C LEU A 240 -7.53 1.85 -2.40
N PHE A 241 -8.17 0.99 -3.18
CA PHE A 241 -9.63 0.86 -3.30
C PHE A 241 -10.34 2.19 -3.62
N THR A 242 -9.95 2.82 -4.75
CA THR A 242 -10.48 4.12 -5.20
C THR A 242 -12.00 4.17 -5.35
N TYR A 243 -12.67 3.01 -5.47
CA TYR A 243 -14.12 2.87 -5.51
C TYR A 243 -14.84 3.27 -4.21
N TRP A 244 -14.10 3.49 -3.12
CA TRP A 244 -14.59 3.94 -1.83
C TRP A 244 -13.86 5.22 -1.38
N GLU A 245 -14.41 5.87 -0.36
CA GLU A 245 -13.77 7.01 0.29
C GLU A 245 -12.62 6.56 1.20
N THR A 246 -11.48 6.23 0.59
CA THR A 246 -10.29 5.71 1.28
C THR A 246 -9.23 6.79 1.53
N PRO A 247 -8.36 6.59 2.53
CA PRO A 247 -7.24 7.49 2.76
C PRO A 247 -6.25 7.47 1.60
N THR A 248 -5.61 8.62 1.39
CA THR A 248 -4.39 8.75 0.58
C THR A 248 -3.18 8.68 1.49
N TYR A 249 -2.28 7.77 1.17
CA TYR A 249 -1.02 7.60 1.88
C TYR A 249 0.07 8.39 1.17
N TRP A 250 0.80 9.18 1.93
CA TRP A 250 1.97 9.92 1.48
C TRP A 250 3.20 9.22 2.02
N VAL A 251 4.12 8.89 1.12
CA VAL A 251 5.34 8.14 1.42
C VAL A 251 6.55 8.88 0.84
N ILE A 252 7.45 9.31 1.69
CA ILE A 252 8.73 9.94 1.28
C ILE A 252 9.74 8.83 0.97
N ALA A 253 10.04 8.64 -0.31
CA ALA A 253 10.89 7.56 -0.78
C ALA A 253 12.39 7.82 -0.58
N GLY A 254 12.80 9.09 -0.64
CA GLY A 254 14.19 9.50 -0.58
C GLY A 254 14.40 10.87 -1.23
N HIS A 255 15.65 11.22 -1.49
CA HIS A 255 16.02 12.43 -2.21
C HIS A 255 16.90 12.12 -3.44
N PRO A 256 16.87 12.96 -4.49
CA PRO A 256 17.75 12.79 -5.65
C PRO A 256 19.25 12.76 -5.29
N LYS A 257 20.04 12.05 -6.11
CA LYS A 257 21.51 12.09 -6.11
C LYS A 257 21.99 13.09 -7.16
N GLY A 258 22.89 14.00 -6.79
CA GLY A 258 23.44 15.03 -7.68
C GLY A 258 22.57 16.29 -7.80
N PRO A 259 23.01 17.34 -8.53
CA PRO A 259 22.21 18.54 -8.75
C PRO A 259 20.94 18.18 -9.56
N PRO A 260 19.80 18.85 -9.31
CA PRO A 260 18.48 18.45 -9.79
C PRO A 260 18.47 18.22 -11.30
N SER A 261 17.99 17.06 -11.74
CA SER A 261 17.88 16.79 -13.18
C SER A 261 16.80 17.70 -13.79
N PRO A 262 17.08 18.41 -14.89
CA PRO A 262 16.05 19.19 -15.55
C PRO A 262 15.12 18.24 -16.32
N ARG A 263 13.86 18.16 -15.85
CA ARG A 263 12.65 17.52 -16.44
C ARG A 263 12.43 16.05 -16.01
N ALA A 264 11.22 15.56 -15.76
CA ALA A 264 9.88 16.06 -16.05
C ALA A 264 8.85 15.47 -15.05
N PHE A 265 8.22 16.27 -14.18
CA PHE A 265 6.93 15.89 -13.58
C PHE A 265 6.07 17.15 -13.39
N GLY A 266 4.76 16.97 -13.62
CA GLY A 266 3.79 18.07 -13.76
C GLY A 266 3.65 18.95 -12.51
N PRO A 267 2.98 20.11 -12.66
CA PRO A 267 2.86 21.10 -11.59
C PRO A 267 2.19 20.50 -10.35
N LEU A 268 2.68 20.91 -9.17
CA LEU A 268 2.02 20.65 -7.89
C LEU A 268 0.55 21.10 -7.99
N PRO A 269 -0.42 20.33 -7.46
CA PRO A 269 -1.77 20.84 -7.33
C PRO A 269 -1.75 22.09 -6.45
N PRO A 270 -2.63 23.07 -6.72
CA PRO A 270 -2.70 24.27 -5.91
C PRO A 270 -2.92 23.88 -4.45
N ARG A 271 -2.18 24.56 -3.55
CA ARG A 271 -2.46 24.50 -2.12
C ARG A 271 -3.94 24.82 -1.94
N SER A 272 -4.68 23.90 -1.33
CA SER A 272 -6.07 24.18 -0.94
C SER A 272 -6.06 25.43 -0.04
N PRO A 273 -6.91 26.43 -0.32
CA PRO A 273 -6.99 27.60 0.53
C PRO A 273 -7.39 27.17 1.93
N GLU A 274 -6.70 27.73 2.92
CA GLU A 274 -7.07 27.64 4.32
C GLU A 274 -8.53 28.10 4.47
N SER A 275 -9.38 27.23 5.01
CA SER A 275 -10.72 27.55 5.51
C SER A 275 -10.92 26.82 6.82
#